data_AF-A0A5A7N0Q5-F1
#
_entry.id   AF-A0A5A7N0Q5-F1
#
_cell.length_a   1.000
_cell.length_b   1.000
_cell.length_c   1.000
_cell.angle_alpha   90.00
_cell.angle_beta   90.00
_cell.angle_gamma   90.00
#
_symmetry.space_group_name_H-M   'P 1'
#
loop_
_entity.id
_entity.type
_entity.pdbx_description
1 polymer ?
#
loop_
_entity_poly.entity_id
_entity_poly.type
_entity_poly.pdbx_seq_one_letter_code
_entity_poly.pdbx_strand_id
1 'polypeptide(L)'
;MSRAKKNTTTAAPQPWHSMAPSTVLERFKSNLHGLTDQEAAERYQKNGPNRLPAYKRRGPAIRLFLQFHNLLIYVLIGAALLSLALGHGIDALVIAAVVLLNA
;
A
#
# COMPACT_ATOMS: atom_id res chain seq x y z
N MET A 1 8.68 12.88 -10.71
CA MET A 1 8.17 11.63 -10.07
C MET A 1 6.83 11.28 -10.70
N SER A 2 6.85 10.66 -11.88
CA SER A 2 5.64 10.30 -12.65
C SER A 2 5.33 8.83 -12.40
N ARG A 3 4.27 8.54 -11.63
CA ARG A 3 3.73 7.18 -11.52
C ARG A 3 2.98 6.89 -12.82
N ALA A 4 3.60 6.12 -13.71
CA ALA A 4 2.96 5.56 -14.88
C ALA A 4 1.67 4.81 -14.47
N LYS A 5 0.51 5.39 -14.79
CA LYS A 5 -0.78 4.68 -14.79
C LYS A 5 -0.64 3.54 -15.80
N LYS A 6 -0.53 2.30 -15.31
CA LYS A 6 -0.76 1.13 -16.14
C LYS A 6 -2.26 1.13 -16.46
N ASN A 7 -2.59 1.43 -17.70
CA ASN A 7 -3.96 1.35 -18.21
C ASN A 7 -4.36 -0.14 -18.21
N THR A 8 -4.96 -0.61 -17.13
CA THR A 8 -5.65 -1.90 -17.13
C THR A 8 -6.97 -1.67 -17.87
N THR A 9 -7.08 -2.20 -19.08
CA THR A 9 -8.35 -2.36 -19.78
C THR A 9 -9.28 -3.19 -18.89
N THR A 10 -10.17 -2.52 -18.15
CA THR A 10 -11.18 -3.18 -17.32
C THR A 10 -12.21 -3.81 -18.24
N ALA A 11 -12.02 -5.08 -18.60
CA ALA A 11 -13.09 -5.90 -19.15
C ALA A 11 -14.27 -5.89 -18.16
N ALA A 12 -15.50 -5.82 -18.67
CA ALA A 12 -16.71 -5.84 -17.84
C ALA A 12 -16.67 -7.03 -16.85
N PRO A 13 -17.13 -6.85 -15.60
CA PRO A 13 -17.08 -7.90 -14.59
C PRO A 13 -17.87 -9.12 -15.08
N GLN A 14 -17.16 -10.24 -15.28
CA GLN A 14 -17.77 -11.49 -15.69
C GLN A 14 -18.57 -12.06 -14.50
N PRO A 15 -19.85 -12.42 -14.67
CA PRO A 15 -20.70 -12.91 -13.59
C PRO A 15 -20.43 -14.39 -13.30
N TRP A 16 -19.22 -14.72 -12.83
CA TRP A 16 -18.77 -16.09 -12.57
C TRP A 16 -19.74 -16.89 -11.70
N HIS A 17 -20.37 -16.22 -10.72
CA HIS A 17 -21.31 -16.83 -9.78
C HIS A 17 -22.65 -17.25 -10.42
N SER A 18 -22.98 -16.70 -11.59
CA SER A 18 -24.24 -17.00 -12.31
C SER A 18 -24.04 -17.91 -13.51
N MET A 19 -22.81 -18.34 -13.78
CA MET A 19 -22.51 -19.25 -14.90
C MET A 19 -22.84 -20.69 -14.52
N ALA A 20 -23.35 -21.45 -15.49
CA ALA A 20 -23.55 -22.89 -15.33
C ALA A 20 -22.20 -23.60 -15.07
N PRO A 21 -22.15 -24.63 -14.20
CA PRO A 21 -20.92 -25.33 -13.88
C PRO A 21 -20.18 -25.88 -15.11
N SER A 22 -20.92 -26.42 -16.10
CA SER A 22 -20.35 -26.91 -17.36
C SER A 22 -19.60 -25.83 -18.14
N THR A 23 -20.17 -24.62 -18.22
CA THR A 23 -19.55 -23.47 -18.89
C THR A 23 -18.27 -23.02 -18.17
N VAL A 24 -18.25 -23.07 -16.85
CA VAL A 24 -17.05 -22.74 -16.06
C VAL A 24 -15.97 -23.78 -16.27
N LEU A 25 -16.32 -25.08 -16.22
CA LEU A 25 -15.37 -26.18 -16.44
C LEU A 25 -14.75 -26.14 -17.83
N GLU A 26 -15.54 -25.90 -18.87
CA GLU A 26 -15.05 -25.74 -20.24
C GLU A 26 -14.08 -24.56 -20.35
N ARG A 27 -14.47 -23.40 -19.80
CA ARG A 27 -13.66 -22.17 -19.85
C ARG A 27 -12.33 -22.31 -19.11
N PHE A 28 -12.31 -22.98 -17.96
CA PHE A 28 -11.09 -23.23 -17.18
C PHE A 28 -10.37 -24.51 -17.60
N LYS A 29 -10.84 -25.21 -18.64
CA LYS A 29 -10.34 -26.51 -19.10
C LYS A 29 -10.11 -27.45 -17.90
N SER A 30 -11.14 -27.58 -17.08
CA SER A 30 -11.11 -28.36 -15.84
C SER A 30 -12.15 -29.45 -15.89
N ASN A 31 -11.99 -30.48 -15.06
CA ASN A 31 -12.96 -31.56 -14.90
C ASN A 31 -13.64 -31.46 -13.53
N LEU A 32 -14.81 -32.10 -13.39
CA LEU A 32 -15.48 -32.36 -12.11
C LEU A 32 -14.61 -33.17 -11.14
N HIS A 33 -13.72 -34.02 -11.67
CA HIS A 33 -12.78 -34.82 -10.88
C HIS A 33 -11.52 -34.05 -10.46
N GLY A 34 -11.42 -32.75 -10.82
CA GLY A 34 -10.26 -31.92 -10.53
C GLY A 34 -9.24 -31.88 -11.67
N LEU A 35 -8.04 -31.38 -11.35
CA LEU A 35 -6.90 -31.28 -12.25
C LEU A 35 -5.93 -32.44 -12.00
N THR A 36 -5.22 -32.85 -13.04
CA THR A 36 -4.07 -33.75 -12.87
C THR A 36 -2.88 -33.02 -12.23
N ASP A 37 -1.95 -33.76 -11.63
CA ASP A 37 -0.73 -33.19 -11.04
C ASP A 37 0.10 -32.40 -12.06
N GLN A 38 0.14 -32.88 -13.31
CA GLN A 38 0.83 -32.20 -14.40
C GLN A 38 0.16 -30.87 -14.74
N GLU A 39 -1.17 -30.83 -14.92
CA GLU A 39 -1.90 -29.59 -15.21
C GLU A 39 -1.80 -28.59 -14.05
N ALA A 40 -1.84 -29.09 -12.81
CA ALA A 40 -1.68 -28.28 -11.62
C ALA A 40 -0.28 -27.63 -11.57
N ALA A 41 0.78 -28.40 -11.86
CA ALA A 41 2.15 -27.91 -11.92
C ALA A 41 2.34 -26.88 -13.06
N GLU A 42 1.82 -27.14 -14.25
CA GLU A 42 1.87 -26.20 -15.38
C GLU A 42 1.15 -24.88 -15.05
N ARG A 43 -0.04 -24.96 -14.43
CA ARG A 43 -0.79 -23.78 -13.99
C ARG A 43 -0.07 -23.04 -12.87
N TYR A 44 0.58 -23.73 -11.95
CA TYR A 44 1.36 -23.12 -10.87
C TYR A 44 2.55 -22.33 -11.43
N GLN A 45 3.25 -22.86 -12.44
CA GLN A 45 4.33 -22.12 -13.10
C GLN A 45 3.82 -20.87 -13.84
N LYS A 46 2.66 -20.97 -14.48
CA LYS A 46 2.06 -19.87 -15.25
C LYS A 46 1.46 -18.77 -14.38
N ASN A 47 0.71 -19.13 -13.36
CA ASN A 47 -0.06 -18.19 -12.54
C ASN A 47 0.67 -17.79 -11.25
N GLY A 48 1.70 -18.56 -10.87
CA GLY A 48 2.38 -18.41 -9.60
C GLY A 48 1.52 -18.91 -8.42
N PRO A 49 2.04 -18.73 -7.20
CA PRO A 49 1.32 -19.10 -5.99
C PRO A 49 0.08 -18.23 -5.82
N ASN A 50 -1.04 -18.84 -5.41
CA ASN A 50 -2.24 -18.13 -4.97
C ASN A 50 -2.03 -17.49 -3.58
N ARG A 51 -1.07 -16.57 -3.49
CA ARG A 51 -0.76 -15.82 -2.27
C ARG A 51 -0.63 -14.35 -2.62
N LEU A 52 -1.21 -13.51 -1.79
CA LEU A 52 -1.02 -12.08 -1.91
C LEU A 52 0.45 -11.73 -1.66
N PRO A 53 0.99 -10.74 -2.38
CA PRO A 53 2.35 -10.27 -2.12
C PRO A 53 2.42 -9.73 -0.69
N ALA A 54 3.46 -10.13 0.04
CA ALA A 54 3.70 -9.61 1.37
C ALA A 54 3.87 -8.08 1.28
N TYR A 55 3.11 -7.36 2.10
CA TYR A 55 3.27 -5.92 2.20
C TYR A 55 4.69 -5.62 2.72
N LYS A 56 5.47 -4.83 1.97
CA LYS A 56 6.78 -4.38 2.43
C LYS A 56 6.57 -3.51 3.67
N ARG A 57 6.85 -4.07 4.85
CA ARG A 57 6.82 -3.30 6.10
C ARG A 57 7.90 -2.22 6.01
N ARG A 58 7.52 -0.97 6.23
CA ARG A 58 8.48 0.13 6.41
C ARG A 58 9.22 -0.09 7.73
N GLY A 59 10.55 0.07 7.72
CA GLY A 59 11.37 -0.06 8.93
C GLY A 59 10.93 0.92 10.04
N PRO A 60 11.26 0.64 11.32
CA PRO A 60 10.85 1.47 12.45
C PRO A 60 11.31 2.94 12.31
N ALA A 61 12.53 3.19 11.85
CA ALA A 61 13.02 4.55 11.60
C ALA A 61 12.20 5.30 10.54
N ILE A 62 11.86 4.64 9.42
CA ILE A 62 11.06 5.25 8.36
C ILE A 62 9.64 5.58 8.86
N ARG A 63 9.07 4.76 9.75
CA ARG A 63 7.77 5.04 10.38
C ARG A 63 7.84 6.27 11.28
N LEU A 64 8.90 6.39 12.08
CA LEU A 64 9.17 7.56 12.94
C LEU A 64 9.36 8.85 12.11
N PHE A 65 10.02 8.81 10.96
CA PHE A 65 10.13 10.03 10.12
C PHE A 65 8.81 10.39 9.41
N LEU A 66 7.98 9.39 9.08
CA LEU A 66 6.72 9.66 8.39
C LEU A 66 5.65 10.30 9.28
N GLN A 67 5.64 10.04 10.59
CA GLN A 67 4.76 10.77 11.52
C GLN A 67 5.10 12.26 11.60
N PHE A 68 6.36 12.63 11.38
CA PHE A 68 6.77 14.04 11.28
C PHE A 68 6.41 14.70 9.95
N HIS A 69 6.02 13.92 8.94
CA HIS A 69 5.67 14.42 7.60
C HIS A 69 4.21 14.91 7.54
N ASN A 70 3.87 15.85 8.42
CA ASN A 70 2.56 16.47 8.49
C ASN A 70 2.69 17.99 8.31
N LEU A 71 1.75 18.60 7.57
CA LEU A 71 1.64 20.04 7.38
C LEU A 71 1.76 20.81 8.70
N LEU A 72 1.11 20.31 9.75
CA LEU A 72 1.13 20.93 11.09
C LEU A 72 2.56 21.02 11.66
N ILE A 73 3.38 19.99 11.49
CA ILE A 73 4.75 19.97 11.99
C ILE A 73 5.62 20.96 11.23
N TYR A 74 5.43 21.10 9.92
CA TYR A 74 6.12 22.13 9.15
C TYR A 74 5.74 23.55 9.58
N VAL A 75 4.47 23.79 9.90
CA VAL A 75 4.01 25.08 10.46
C VAL A 75 4.66 25.34 11.81
N LEU A 76 4.74 24.34 12.69
CA LEU A 76 5.36 24.48 14.02
C LEU A 76 6.87 24.71 13.93
N ILE A 77 7.57 24.02 13.03
CA ILE A 77 9.00 24.27 12.75
C ILE A 77 9.19 25.72 12.25
N GLY A 78 8.33 26.19 11.33
CA GLY A 78 8.36 27.57 10.85
C GLY A 78 8.10 28.60 11.97
N ALA A 79 7.13 28.34 12.85
CA ALA A 79 6.82 29.18 13.99
C ALA A 79 7.97 29.23 15.01
N ALA A 80 8.59 28.08 15.31
CA ALA A 80 9.75 28.02 16.20
C ALA A 80 10.95 28.81 15.64
N LEU A 81 11.23 28.69 14.33
CA LEU A 81 12.29 29.46 13.67
C LEU A 81 12.00 30.97 13.68
N LEU A 82 10.76 31.37 13.41
CA LEU A 82 10.35 32.77 13.46
C LEU A 82 10.47 33.33 14.88
N SER A 83 10.04 32.56 15.88
CA SER A 83 10.15 32.92 17.30
C SER A 83 11.61 33.10 17.74
N LEU A 84 12.51 32.21 17.30
CA LEU A 84 13.96 32.36 17.51
C LEU A 84 14.50 33.63 16.85
N ALA A 85 14.10 33.90 15.59
CA ALA A 85 14.53 35.08 14.86
C ALA A 85 14.09 36.39 15.55
N LEU A 86 12.93 36.36 16.21
CA LEU A 86 12.40 37.48 17.01
C LEU A 86 13.01 37.56 18.42
N GLY A 87 13.96 36.68 18.78
CA GLY A 87 14.63 36.68 20.10
C GLY A 87 13.81 36.02 21.22
N HIS A 88 12.69 35.37 20.92
CA HIS A 88 11.80 34.72 21.89
C HIS A 88 12.21 33.26 22.10
N GLY A 89 13.41 33.03 22.63
CA GLY A 89 13.97 31.69 22.78
C GLY A 89 13.12 30.73 23.63
N ILE A 90 12.39 31.26 24.63
CA ILE A 90 11.50 30.45 25.48
C ILE A 90 10.30 29.93 24.69
N ASP A 91 9.67 30.76 23.87
CA ASP A 91 8.51 30.37 23.07
C ASP A 91 8.90 29.33 22.02
N ALA A 92 10.04 29.52 21.35
CA ALA A 92 10.59 28.53 20.43
C ALA A 92 10.89 27.18 21.11
N LEU A 93 11.42 27.20 22.35
CA LEU A 93 11.68 26.00 23.13
C LEU A 93 10.40 25.25 23.47
N VAL A 94 9.34 25.96 23.89
CA VAL A 94 8.03 25.35 24.17
C VAL A 94 7.44 24.72 22.92
N ILE A 95 7.49 25.40 21.78
CA ILE A 95 7.00 24.87 20.50
C ILE A 95 7.78 23.60 20.12
N ALA A 96 9.11 23.62 20.23
CA ALA A 96 9.95 22.46 19.93
C ALA A 96 9.65 21.26 20.86
N ALA A 97 9.44 21.50 22.16
CA ALA A 97 9.11 20.46 23.13
C ALA A 97 7.77 19.78 22.81
N VAL A 98 6.74 20.54 22.46
CA VAL A 98 5.43 19.98 22.07
C VAL A 98 5.55 19.10 20.83
N VAL A 99 6.31 19.54 19.81
CA VAL A 99 6.53 18.74 18.58
C VAL A 99 7.25 17.43 18.88
N LEU A 100 8.26 17.46 19.76
CA LEU A 100 9.03 16.28 20.14
C LEU A 100 8.24 15.30 21.02
N LEU A 101 7.37 15.79 21.91
CA LEU A 101 6.53 14.96 22.79
C LEU A 101 5.32 14.35 22.07
N ASN A 102 4.80 15.03 21.05
CA ASN A 102 3.66 14.54 20.28
C ASN A 102 4.04 13.44 19.26
N ALA A 103 5.34 13.24 19.03
CA ALA A 103 5.86 12.31 18.05
C ALA A 103 6.10 10.91 18.60
#